data_AF-A0A0N5C138-F1
#
_entry.id   AF-A0A0N5C138-F1
#
_cell.length_a   1.000
_cell.length_b   1.000
_cell.length_c   1.000
_cell.angle_alpha   90.00
_cell.angle_beta   90.00
_cell.angle_gamma   90.00
#
_symmetry.space_group_name_H-M   'P 1'
#
loop_
_entity.id
_entity.type
_entity.pdbx_description
1 polymer ?
#
loop_
_entity_poly.entity_id
_entity_poly.type
_entity_poly.pdbx_seq_one_letter_code
_entity_poly.pdbx_strand_id
1 'polypeptide(L)'
;MKYLILLFLTFTLLSVIELHIIINSTSTDKYKGVIYNKKVVKESYFVAPRYKLATCAVHKSFSAMLTSILCYLNMEKVFFKRYNHLAGFNFNHKTCVTKKNSHLNSFSELIKIHSKGDEVNFLKTWKVIMVVRNPIERFISGFVHLCYTNKVRNYKEFCLGCGKDFKCFVNKLHSILTSGYKSAIHAYFQTKAHFYPQNMQCNYLKNKNKFIVLKFDPKNLESFYRSLEEILIQQKVPREKVEFIDKEIRTYRIKHSTTGKSKTMEFIKKFYKEKDVIRKLIEIYYGDFKEFDFQIPNI
;
A
#
# COMPACT_ATOMS: atom_id res chain seq x y z
N MET A 1 18.38 52.42 10.79
CA MET A 1 18.57 51.02 11.26
C MET A 1 17.49 50.04 10.81
N LYS A 2 16.18 50.37 10.85
CA LYS A 2 15.10 49.43 10.45
C LYS A 2 15.13 49.00 8.97
N TYR A 3 15.54 49.89 8.05
CA TYR A 3 15.59 49.57 6.61
C TYR A 3 16.73 48.61 6.22
N LEU A 4 17.86 48.62 6.95
CA LEU A 4 18.96 47.69 6.69
C LEU A 4 18.60 46.24 7.07
N ILE A 5 17.82 46.06 8.15
CA ILE A 5 17.36 44.75 8.62
C ILE A 5 16.37 44.14 7.62
N LEU A 6 15.50 44.95 7.02
CA LEU A 6 14.53 44.50 6.02
C LEU A 6 15.23 44.03 4.73
N LEU A 7 16.26 44.76 4.28
CA LEU A 7 17.09 44.39 3.13
C LEU A 7 17.85 43.08 3.36
N PHE A 8 18.42 42.89 4.56
CA PHE A 8 19.13 41.67 4.93
C PHE A 8 18.18 40.46 4.98
N LEU A 9 16.98 40.62 5.54
CA LEU A 9 15.94 39.58 5.56
C LEU A 9 15.50 39.19 4.14
N THR A 10 15.29 40.16 3.23
CA THR A 10 14.94 39.85 1.83
C THR A 10 16.06 39.13 1.09
N PHE A 11 17.33 39.48 1.35
CA PHE A 11 18.47 38.83 0.71
C PHE A 11 18.67 37.40 1.21
N THR A 12 18.47 37.15 2.51
CA THR A 12 18.48 35.79 3.07
C THR A 12 17.31 34.94 2.56
N LEU A 13 16.14 35.54 2.31
CA LEU A 13 15.00 34.82 1.77
C LEU A 13 15.22 34.45 0.30
N LEU A 14 15.77 35.37 -0.50
CA LEU A 14 16.13 35.13 -1.90
C LEU A 14 17.22 34.05 -2.04
N SER A 15 18.27 34.07 -1.20
CA SER A 15 19.32 33.05 -1.24
C SER A 15 18.83 31.67 -0.79
N VAL A 16 17.93 31.59 0.18
CA VAL A 16 17.28 30.33 0.58
C VAL A 16 16.36 29.79 -0.52
N ILE A 17 15.65 30.67 -1.25
CA ILE A 17 14.82 30.29 -2.40
C ILE A 17 15.69 29.80 -3.55
N GLU A 18 16.79 30.48 -3.89
CA GLU A 18 17.74 30.03 -4.91
C GLU A 18 18.38 28.69 -4.54
N LEU A 19 18.75 28.48 -3.28
CA LEU A 19 19.28 27.19 -2.81
C LEU A 19 18.23 26.07 -2.92
N HIS A 20 16.95 26.36 -2.63
CA HIS A 20 15.84 25.40 -2.81
C HIS A 20 15.53 25.09 -4.28
N ILE A 21 15.77 26.04 -5.18
CA ILE A 21 15.60 25.85 -6.63
C ILE A 21 16.77 25.02 -7.20
N ILE A 22 18.00 25.26 -6.75
CA ILE A 22 19.20 24.52 -7.19
C ILE A 22 19.15 23.06 -6.70
N ILE A 23 18.66 22.79 -5.48
CA ILE A 23 18.48 21.40 -4.99
C ILE A 23 17.39 20.65 -5.80
N ASN A 24 16.43 21.35 -6.41
CA ASN A 24 15.39 20.75 -7.25
C ASN A 24 15.80 20.58 -8.73
N SER A 25 16.91 21.18 -9.19
CA SER A 25 17.34 21.10 -10.60
C SER A 25 18.51 20.14 -10.87
N THR A 26 19.09 19.50 -9.86
CA THR A 26 20.16 18.48 -10.02
C THR A 26 19.64 17.04 -9.88
N SER A 27 18.41 16.78 -10.31
CA SER A 27 17.92 15.39 -10.43
C SER A 27 18.33 14.82 -11.78
N THR A 28 19.36 13.98 -11.79
CA THR A 28 19.75 13.13 -12.93
C THR A 28 18.77 11.97 -13.16
N ASP A 29 17.58 12.00 -12.57
CA ASP A 29 16.64 10.89 -12.64
C ASP A 29 15.97 10.83 -14.02
N LYS A 30 16.26 9.74 -14.74
CA LYS A 30 15.70 9.39 -16.06
C LYS A 30 14.16 9.33 -16.07
N TYR A 31 13.52 9.18 -14.91
CA TYR A 31 12.09 8.98 -14.76
C TYR A 31 11.47 10.10 -13.90
N LYS A 32 10.38 10.70 -14.40
CA LYS A 32 9.52 11.58 -13.59
C LYS A 32 8.30 10.78 -13.15
N GLY A 33 8.21 10.47 -11.85
CA GLY A 33 7.06 9.75 -11.30
C GLY A 33 5.77 10.57 -11.39
N VAL A 34 4.63 9.88 -11.58
CA VAL A 34 3.32 10.52 -11.49
C VAL A 34 2.98 10.76 -10.02
N ILE A 35 2.84 12.01 -9.60
CA ILE A 35 2.51 12.38 -8.22
C ILE A 35 1.33 13.35 -8.25
N TYR A 36 0.33 13.08 -7.39
CA TYR A 36 -0.83 13.94 -7.22
C TYR A 36 -0.92 14.46 -5.80
N ASN A 37 -1.02 15.79 -5.64
CA ASN A 37 -1.20 16.44 -4.32
C ASN A 37 -2.62 16.27 -3.74
N LYS A 38 -3.50 15.56 -4.46
CA LYS A 38 -4.90 15.28 -4.10
C LYS A 38 -5.14 13.77 -4.05
N LYS A 39 -6.12 13.37 -3.25
CA LYS A 39 -6.49 11.95 -3.04
C LYS A 39 -7.04 11.34 -4.33
N VAL A 40 -6.41 10.27 -4.82
CA VAL A 40 -6.82 9.54 -6.02
C VAL A 40 -7.46 8.19 -5.69
N VAL A 41 -6.92 7.52 -4.67
CA VAL A 41 -7.41 6.21 -4.21
C VAL A 41 -8.15 6.35 -2.90
N LYS A 42 -9.27 5.64 -2.77
CA LYS A 42 -10.02 5.60 -1.52
C LYS A 42 -9.17 4.91 -0.45
N GLU A 43 -9.08 5.53 0.73
CA GLU A 43 -8.36 4.95 1.86
C GLU A 43 -9.24 3.91 2.55
N SER A 44 -8.61 2.90 3.14
CA SER A 44 -9.29 1.84 3.87
C SER A 44 -8.39 1.42 5.02
N TYR A 45 -8.83 1.75 6.23
CA TYR A 45 -8.12 1.38 7.46
C TYR A 45 -8.90 0.34 8.25
N PHE A 46 -8.20 -0.66 8.76
CA PHE A 46 -8.74 -1.65 9.69
C PHE A 46 -8.03 -1.53 11.03
N VAL A 47 -8.73 -1.78 12.12
CA VAL A 47 -8.20 -1.53 13.47
C VAL A 47 -8.40 -2.71 14.42
N ALA A 48 -7.50 -2.82 15.40
CA ALA A 48 -7.67 -3.61 16.61
C ALA A 48 -7.51 -2.67 17.82
N PRO A 49 -8.59 -1.96 18.23
CA PRO A 49 -8.48 -0.86 19.18
C PRO A 49 -7.96 -1.25 20.55
N ARG A 50 -8.24 -2.48 21.01
CA ARG A 50 -7.71 -3.02 22.27
C ARG A 50 -6.18 -2.94 22.34
N TYR A 51 -5.51 -3.09 21.20
CA TYR A 51 -4.05 -3.07 21.08
C TYR A 51 -3.55 -1.80 20.37
N LYS A 52 -4.40 -0.79 20.16
CA LYS A 52 -4.03 0.46 19.46
C LYS A 52 -3.31 0.24 18.13
N LEU A 53 -3.70 -0.81 17.42
CA LEU A 53 -3.16 -1.16 16.11
C LEU A 53 -4.13 -0.73 15.01
N ALA A 54 -3.58 -0.21 13.92
CA ALA A 54 -4.30 0.03 12.68
C ALA A 54 -3.47 -0.42 11.48
N THR A 55 -4.12 -0.74 10.36
CA THR A 55 -3.45 -0.94 9.08
C THR A 55 -4.13 -0.15 7.98
N CYS A 56 -3.33 0.43 7.09
CA CYS A 56 -3.77 0.82 5.75
C CYS A 56 -3.86 -0.43 4.85
N ALA A 57 -4.95 -0.59 4.10
CA ALA A 57 -5.13 -1.73 3.19
C ALA A 57 -4.55 -1.46 1.79
N VAL A 58 -3.25 -1.67 1.62
CA VAL A 58 -2.60 -1.68 0.29
C VAL A 58 -2.81 -3.05 -0.37
N HIS A 59 -3.72 -3.12 -1.34
CA HIS A 59 -4.01 -4.39 -2.02
C HIS A 59 -2.75 -4.98 -2.65
N LYS A 60 -2.65 -6.32 -2.63
CA LYS A 60 -1.52 -7.11 -3.18
C LYS A 60 -0.19 -6.98 -2.44
N SER A 61 -0.21 -6.33 -1.28
CA SER A 61 0.92 -6.19 -0.35
C SER A 61 0.52 -6.72 1.04
N PHE A 62 0.15 -8.00 1.14
CA PHE A 62 -0.23 -8.67 2.40
C PHE A 62 -1.48 -8.12 3.14
N SER A 63 -2.18 -7.12 2.58
CA SER A 63 -3.30 -6.44 3.25
C SER A 63 -4.43 -7.35 3.73
N ALA A 64 -4.78 -8.40 2.99
CA ALA A 64 -5.82 -9.33 3.40
C ALA A 64 -5.43 -10.12 4.67
N MET A 65 -4.17 -10.55 4.76
CA MET A 65 -3.67 -11.26 5.93
C MET A 65 -3.54 -10.31 7.13
N LEU A 66 -3.01 -9.10 6.93
CA LEU A 66 -2.92 -8.12 8.01
C LEU A 66 -4.29 -7.67 8.53
N THR A 67 -5.28 -7.55 7.64
CA THR A 67 -6.68 -7.32 8.04
C THR A 67 -7.22 -8.51 8.84
N SER A 68 -6.95 -9.74 8.40
CA SER A 68 -7.33 -10.96 9.11
C SER A 68 -6.77 -10.99 10.53
N ILE A 69 -5.49 -10.64 10.71
CA ILE A 69 -4.83 -10.52 12.02
C ILE A 69 -5.56 -9.52 12.90
N LEU A 70 -5.84 -8.31 12.41
CA LEU A 70 -6.54 -7.29 13.20
C LEU A 70 -7.98 -7.71 13.55
N CYS A 71 -8.67 -8.39 12.64
CA CYS A 71 -9.98 -8.98 12.91
C CYS A 71 -9.90 -10.03 14.02
N TYR A 72 -8.95 -10.96 13.93
CA TYR A 72 -8.70 -11.97 14.95
C TYR A 72 -8.43 -11.32 16.32
N LEU A 73 -7.53 -10.33 16.37
CA LEU A 73 -7.19 -9.62 17.60
C LEU A 73 -8.37 -8.87 18.20
N ASN A 74 -9.25 -8.30 17.38
CA ASN A 74 -10.41 -7.53 17.83
C ASN A 74 -11.59 -8.42 18.27
N MET A 75 -11.72 -9.65 17.74
CA MET A 75 -12.89 -10.50 17.96
C MET A 75 -12.62 -12.00 17.84
N GLU A 76 -11.57 -12.49 18.51
CA GLU A 76 -11.10 -13.88 18.47
C GLU A 76 -12.21 -14.93 18.51
N LYS A 77 -13.11 -14.90 19.50
CA LYS A 77 -14.19 -15.89 19.63
C LYS A 77 -15.12 -15.90 18.42
N VAL A 78 -15.40 -14.73 17.84
CA VAL A 78 -16.24 -14.60 16.64
C VAL A 78 -15.47 -15.03 15.39
N PHE A 79 -14.17 -14.72 15.35
CA PHE A 79 -13.29 -15.11 14.27
C PHE A 79 -13.24 -16.63 14.12
N PHE A 80 -12.96 -17.35 15.23
CA PHE A 80 -12.86 -18.81 15.22
C PHE A 80 -14.17 -19.55 15.00
N LYS A 81 -15.33 -18.92 15.23
CA LYS A 81 -16.63 -19.49 14.81
C LYS A 81 -16.78 -19.60 13.29
N ARG A 82 -15.97 -18.87 12.52
CA ARG A 82 -16.08 -18.79 11.05
C ARG A 82 -14.83 -19.26 10.32
N TYR A 83 -13.66 -19.08 10.91
CA TYR A 83 -12.38 -19.35 10.27
C TYR A 83 -11.48 -20.14 11.22
N ASN A 84 -11.01 -21.29 10.75
CA ASN A 84 -10.02 -22.10 11.49
C ASN A 84 -8.61 -21.49 11.40
N HIS A 85 -8.34 -20.74 10.32
CA HIS A 85 -7.04 -20.16 10.01
C HIS A 85 -7.19 -18.68 9.62
N LEU A 86 -6.17 -17.88 9.91
CA LEU A 86 -6.07 -16.48 9.45
C LEU A 86 -6.16 -16.40 7.92
N ALA A 87 -5.60 -17.39 7.22
CA ALA A 87 -5.64 -17.49 5.76
C ALA A 87 -7.06 -17.72 5.18
N GLY A 88 -8.02 -18.15 6.01
CA GLY A 88 -9.41 -18.37 5.63
C GLY A 88 -10.21 -17.07 5.45
N PHE A 89 -9.69 -15.94 5.95
CA PHE A 89 -10.38 -14.65 5.93
C PHE A 89 -10.84 -14.24 4.53
N ASN A 90 -12.05 -13.66 4.50
CA ASN A 90 -12.56 -12.97 3.33
C ASN A 90 -13.20 -11.63 3.72
N PHE A 91 -13.15 -10.67 2.80
CA PHE A 91 -13.75 -9.35 3.01
C PHE A 91 -15.29 -9.36 3.08
N ASN A 92 -15.94 -10.50 2.83
CA ASN A 92 -17.38 -10.69 3.04
C ASN A 92 -17.71 -10.99 4.51
N HIS A 93 -16.71 -11.05 5.41
CA HIS A 93 -16.91 -11.13 6.84
C HIS A 93 -17.37 -9.78 7.40
N LYS A 94 -18.65 -9.46 7.19
CA LYS A 94 -19.29 -8.22 7.63
C LYS A 94 -19.03 -7.93 9.12
N THR A 95 -19.01 -8.94 9.97
CA THR A 95 -18.80 -8.73 11.41
C THR A 95 -17.49 -8.04 11.74
N CYS A 96 -16.40 -8.28 11.01
CA CYS A 96 -15.18 -7.49 11.19
C CYS A 96 -15.14 -6.26 10.27
N VAL A 97 -15.47 -6.45 8.99
CA VAL A 97 -15.25 -5.43 7.95
C VAL A 97 -16.25 -4.27 8.05
N THR A 98 -17.46 -4.52 8.54
CA THR A 98 -18.53 -3.52 8.64
C THR A 98 -18.93 -3.23 10.08
N LYS A 99 -18.19 -3.74 11.08
CA LYS A 99 -18.42 -3.32 12.46
C LYS A 99 -18.11 -1.83 12.57
N LYS A 100 -19.04 -1.10 13.17
CA LYS A 100 -18.90 0.34 13.44
C LYS A 100 -17.55 0.61 14.09
N ASN A 101 -16.83 1.61 13.59
CA ASN A 101 -15.51 2.02 14.05
C ASN A 101 -14.39 0.96 13.90
N SER A 102 -14.59 -0.10 13.09
CA SER A 102 -13.56 -1.12 12.79
C SER A 102 -12.97 -0.99 11.37
N HIS A 103 -13.69 -0.31 10.48
CA HIS A 103 -13.26 0.05 9.13
C HIS A 103 -13.49 1.55 8.89
N LEU A 104 -12.42 2.28 8.56
CA LEU A 104 -12.42 3.75 8.44
C LEU A 104 -11.87 4.21 7.09
N ASN A 105 -12.35 5.35 6.60
CA ASN A 105 -12.11 5.81 5.23
C ASN A 105 -11.09 6.96 5.11
N SER A 106 -10.50 7.39 6.24
CA SER A 106 -9.44 8.40 6.28
C SER A 106 -8.59 8.31 7.56
N PHE A 107 -7.35 8.79 7.48
CA PHE A 107 -6.47 8.89 8.65
C PHE A 107 -7.02 9.87 9.72
N SER A 108 -7.64 10.97 9.30
CA SER A 108 -8.29 11.91 10.24
C SER A 108 -9.43 11.25 11.02
N GLU A 109 -10.17 10.33 10.40
CA GLU A 109 -11.23 9.58 11.06
C GLU A 109 -10.68 8.60 12.10
N LEU A 110 -9.52 7.96 11.84
CA LEU A 110 -8.80 7.16 12.83
C LEU A 110 -8.52 7.97 14.10
N ILE A 111 -7.92 9.16 13.95
CA ILE A 111 -7.58 10.03 15.09
C ILE A 111 -8.85 10.49 15.81
N LYS A 112 -9.87 10.93 15.06
CA LYS A 112 -11.14 11.41 15.62
C LYS A 112 -11.82 10.35 16.47
N ILE A 113 -11.91 9.11 15.97
CA ILE A 113 -12.65 8.03 16.64
C ILE A 113 -11.83 7.42 17.78
N HIS A 114 -10.53 7.22 17.60
CA HIS A 114 -9.72 6.44 18.53
C HIS A 114 -8.86 7.26 19.49
N SER A 115 -8.81 8.58 19.31
CA SER A 115 -8.12 9.51 20.21
C SER A 115 -8.94 10.78 20.46
N LYS A 116 -10.23 10.80 20.12
CA LYS A 116 -11.12 11.97 20.26
C LYS A 116 -10.57 13.24 19.59
N GLY A 117 -9.78 13.08 18.52
CA GLY A 117 -9.14 14.20 17.82
C GLY A 117 -7.75 14.56 18.31
N ASP A 118 -7.26 13.97 19.42
CA ASP A 118 -5.91 14.19 19.92
C ASP A 118 -4.88 13.44 19.07
N GLU A 119 -4.33 14.14 18.08
CA GLU A 119 -3.33 13.62 17.15
C GLU A 119 -2.02 13.28 17.86
N VAL A 120 -1.57 14.08 18.82
CA VAL A 120 -0.29 13.87 19.52
C VAL A 120 -0.33 12.57 20.30
N ASN A 121 -1.38 12.37 21.10
CA ASN A 121 -1.57 11.13 21.84
C ASN A 121 -1.81 9.93 20.92
N PHE A 122 -2.52 10.12 19.80
CA PHE A 122 -2.71 9.07 18.82
C PHE A 122 -1.37 8.59 18.27
N LEU A 123 -0.54 9.50 17.75
CA LEU A 123 0.76 9.15 17.17
C LEU A 123 1.75 8.58 18.19
N LYS A 124 1.63 8.98 19.47
CA LYS A 124 2.46 8.41 20.56
C LYS A 124 2.06 6.99 20.91
N THR A 125 0.78 6.65 20.84
CA THR A 125 0.25 5.40 21.41
C THR A 125 -0.22 4.37 20.40
N TRP A 126 -0.61 4.79 19.20
CA TRP A 126 -1.06 3.91 18.13
C TRP A 126 0.07 3.59 17.16
N LYS A 127 -0.02 2.39 16.57
CA LYS A 127 0.89 1.95 15.51
C LYS A 127 0.05 1.71 14.25
N VAL A 128 0.22 2.56 13.24
CA VAL A 128 -0.47 2.46 11.95
C VAL A 128 0.46 1.80 10.93
N ILE A 129 0.20 0.55 10.63
CA ILE A 129 1.03 -0.27 9.73
C ILE A 129 0.63 -0.01 8.28
N MET A 130 1.61 0.15 7.40
CA MET A 130 1.43 0.11 5.96
C MET A 130 2.39 -0.92 5.38
N VAL A 131 1.85 -1.98 4.79
CA VAL A 131 2.69 -2.98 4.11
C VAL A 131 2.85 -2.61 2.65
N VAL A 132 4.10 -2.51 2.23
CA VAL A 132 4.49 -2.23 0.84
C VAL A 132 5.19 -3.43 0.24
N ARG A 133 5.17 -3.55 -1.09
CA ARG A 133 5.78 -4.65 -1.84
C ARG A 133 6.51 -4.10 -3.05
N ASN A 134 7.53 -4.81 -3.55
CA ASN A 134 8.17 -4.46 -4.82
C ASN A 134 7.09 -4.17 -5.90
N PRO A 135 7.11 -3.00 -6.57
CA PRO A 135 6.00 -2.59 -7.42
C PRO A 135 5.73 -3.52 -8.61
N ILE A 136 6.78 -4.09 -9.23
CA ILE A 136 6.63 -5.04 -10.34
C ILE A 136 6.02 -6.35 -9.85
N GLU A 137 6.49 -6.88 -8.73
CA GLU A 137 5.92 -8.10 -8.18
C GLU A 137 4.46 -7.90 -7.71
N ARG A 138 4.15 -6.72 -7.17
CA ARG A 138 2.79 -6.34 -6.81
C ARG A 138 1.89 -6.30 -8.04
N PHE A 139 2.35 -5.67 -9.13
CA PHE A 139 1.66 -5.66 -10.41
C PHE A 139 1.39 -7.08 -10.92
N ILE A 140 2.43 -7.93 -10.98
CA ILE A 140 2.31 -9.33 -11.43
C ILE A 140 1.26 -10.07 -10.59
N SER A 141 1.32 -9.91 -9.26
CA SER A 141 0.34 -10.54 -8.36
C SER A 141 -1.09 -10.03 -8.56
N GLY A 142 -1.24 -8.73 -8.83
CA GLY A 142 -2.51 -8.12 -9.20
C GLY A 142 -3.05 -8.69 -10.52
N PHE A 143 -2.25 -8.61 -11.57
CA PHE A 143 -2.63 -8.96 -12.93
C PHE A 143 -2.93 -10.46 -13.06
N VAL A 144 -2.07 -11.32 -12.52
CA VAL A 144 -2.30 -12.77 -12.56
C VAL A 144 -3.59 -13.14 -11.82
N HIS A 145 -3.80 -12.57 -10.64
CA HIS A 145 -5.00 -12.86 -9.86
C HIS A 145 -6.28 -12.37 -10.56
N LEU A 146 -6.30 -11.12 -11.01
CA LEU A 146 -7.52 -10.43 -11.42
C LEU A 146 -7.84 -10.64 -12.91
N CYS A 147 -6.80 -10.65 -13.75
CA CYS A 147 -6.92 -10.58 -15.21
C CYS A 147 -6.51 -11.87 -15.90
N TYR A 148 -5.37 -12.46 -15.52
CA TYR A 148 -4.88 -13.66 -16.22
C TYR A 148 -5.75 -14.90 -15.97
N THR A 149 -6.33 -15.02 -14.77
CA THR A 149 -7.17 -16.18 -14.42
C THR A 149 -8.66 -16.00 -14.73
N ASN A 150 -9.14 -14.79 -15.02
CA ASN A 150 -10.57 -14.45 -15.24
C ASN A 150 -11.53 -14.92 -14.12
N LYS A 151 -11.05 -15.08 -12.88
CA LYS A 151 -11.86 -15.65 -11.77
C LYS A 151 -12.66 -14.61 -10.99
N VAL A 152 -12.65 -13.34 -11.38
CA VAL A 152 -13.23 -12.24 -10.61
C VAL A 152 -14.41 -11.63 -11.36
N ARG A 153 -15.49 -11.31 -10.64
CA ARG A 153 -16.61 -10.54 -11.18
C ARG A 153 -16.12 -9.17 -11.68
N ASN A 154 -16.72 -8.65 -12.76
CA ASN A 154 -16.33 -7.38 -13.38
C ASN A 154 -14.87 -7.38 -13.90
N TYR A 155 -14.39 -8.54 -14.38
CA TYR A 155 -13.01 -8.66 -14.88
C TYR A 155 -12.71 -7.66 -16.01
N LYS A 156 -13.70 -7.29 -16.83
CA LYS A 156 -13.53 -6.33 -17.92
C LYS A 156 -13.10 -4.96 -17.37
N GLU A 157 -13.77 -4.46 -16.34
CA GLU A 157 -13.49 -3.17 -15.70
C GLU A 157 -12.16 -3.22 -14.92
N PHE A 158 -11.94 -4.30 -14.17
CA PHE A 158 -10.68 -4.56 -13.47
C PHE A 158 -9.47 -4.50 -14.42
N CYS A 159 -9.63 -5.08 -15.61
CA CYS A 159 -8.57 -5.29 -16.57
C CYS A 159 -8.58 -4.24 -17.69
N LEU A 160 -9.24 -3.09 -17.49
CA LEU A 160 -9.29 -1.96 -18.44
C LEU A 160 -9.73 -2.37 -19.87
N GLY A 161 -10.58 -3.41 -19.98
CA GLY A 161 -11.02 -3.99 -21.24
C GLY A 161 -9.95 -4.80 -21.99
N CYS A 162 -8.78 -5.03 -21.41
CA CYS A 162 -7.66 -5.75 -22.06
C CYS A 162 -7.68 -7.27 -21.83
N GLY A 163 -8.54 -7.78 -20.95
CA GLY A 163 -8.57 -9.21 -20.61
C GLY A 163 -7.22 -9.70 -20.09
N LYS A 164 -6.62 -10.68 -20.77
CA LYS A 164 -5.31 -11.28 -20.41
C LYS A 164 -4.10 -10.56 -21.01
N ASP A 165 -4.32 -9.56 -21.86
CA ASP A 165 -3.23 -8.82 -22.50
C ASP A 165 -2.63 -7.79 -21.53
N PHE A 166 -1.46 -8.12 -20.97
CA PHE A 166 -0.75 -7.24 -20.06
C PHE A 166 -0.10 -6.05 -20.76
N LYS A 167 0.23 -6.13 -22.05
CA LYS A 167 0.78 -5.02 -22.82
C LYS A 167 -0.29 -3.94 -22.99
N CYS A 168 -1.48 -4.34 -23.44
CA CYS A 168 -2.65 -3.47 -23.49
C CYS A 168 -2.94 -2.84 -22.12
N PHE A 169 -2.94 -3.65 -21.05
CA PHE A 169 -3.24 -3.18 -19.71
C PHE A 169 -2.26 -2.11 -19.23
N VAL A 170 -0.95 -2.36 -19.35
CA VAL A 170 0.09 -1.42 -18.92
C VAL A 170 0.04 -0.14 -19.74
N ASN A 171 -0.20 -0.22 -21.06
CA ASN A 171 -0.36 0.96 -21.90
C ASN A 171 -1.56 1.82 -21.48
N LYS A 172 -2.72 1.20 -21.20
CA LYS A 172 -3.89 1.93 -20.72
C LYS A 172 -3.68 2.52 -19.32
N LEU A 173 -3.08 1.75 -18.40
CA LEU A 173 -2.79 2.25 -17.05
C LEU A 173 -1.83 3.45 -17.09
N HIS A 174 -0.77 3.35 -17.90
CA HIS A 174 0.17 4.44 -18.13
C HIS A 174 -0.57 5.68 -18.67
N SER A 175 -1.33 5.52 -19.75
CA SER A 175 -2.13 6.59 -20.35
C SER A 175 -3.08 7.25 -19.34
N ILE A 176 -3.80 6.46 -18.53
CA ILE A 176 -4.69 6.99 -17.47
C ILE A 176 -3.91 7.86 -16.48
N LEU A 177 -2.73 7.40 -16.04
CA LEU A 177 -1.94 8.10 -15.03
C LEU A 177 -1.19 9.32 -15.60
N THR A 178 -0.79 9.31 -16.87
CA THR A 178 -0.10 10.45 -17.49
C THR A 178 -1.04 11.49 -18.10
N SER A 179 -2.30 11.14 -18.36
CA SER A 179 -3.32 12.10 -18.85
C SER A 179 -3.81 13.08 -17.77
N GLY A 180 -3.31 12.96 -16.54
CA GLY A 180 -3.56 13.89 -15.44
C GLY A 180 -4.66 13.46 -14.48
N TYR A 181 -4.85 14.29 -13.44
CA TYR A 181 -5.63 13.95 -12.25
C TYR A 181 -7.06 13.52 -12.55
N LYS A 182 -7.76 14.22 -13.46
CA LYS A 182 -9.15 13.91 -13.82
C LYS A 182 -9.26 12.49 -14.37
N SER A 183 -8.33 12.05 -15.21
CA SER A 183 -8.31 10.68 -15.74
C SER A 183 -8.06 9.67 -14.61
N ALA A 184 -7.08 9.93 -13.77
CA ALA A 184 -6.70 9.05 -12.66
C ALA A 184 -7.84 8.84 -11.64
N ILE A 185 -8.64 9.86 -11.32
CA ILE A 185 -9.72 9.70 -10.33
C ILE A 185 -10.94 8.94 -10.86
N HIS A 186 -11.24 9.03 -12.16
CA HIS A 186 -12.43 8.42 -12.77
C HIS A 186 -12.24 6.93 -13.11
N ALA A 187 -11.01 6.41 -13.04
CA ALA A 187 -10.77 4.99 -13.24
C ALA A 187 -11.52 4.12 -12.21
N TYR A 188 -11.87 2.90 -12.62
CA TYR A 188 -12.61 1.96 -11.79
C TYR A 188 -11.92 1.75 -10.42
N PHE A 189 -12.68 1.88 -9.33
CA PHE A 189 -12.11 1.97 -7.99
C PHE A 189 -11.26 0.76 -7.59
N GLN A 190 -11.64 -0.44 -8.03
CA GLN A 190 -10.85 -1.63 -7.73
C GLN A 190 -9.55 -1.67 -8.52
N THR A 191 -9.55 -1.17 -9.76
CA THR A 191 -8.32 -1.02 -10.55
C THR A 191 -7.36 -0.08 -9.84
N LYS A 192 -7.87 1.05 -9.32
CA LYS A 192 -7.08 1.98 -8.50
C LYS A 192 -6.50 1.31 -7.24
N ALA A 193 -7.33 0.58 -6.49
CA ALA A 193 -6.90 -0.09 -5.27
C ALA A 193 -5.76 -1.12 -5.52
N HIS A 194 -5.81 -1.85 -6.64
CA HIS A 194 -4.89 -2.96 -6.93
C HIS A 194 -3.66 -2.58 -7.75
N PHE A 195 -3.76 -1.58 -8.63
CA PHE A 195 -2.73 -1.29 -9.63
C PHE A 195 -2.16 0.11 -9.57
N TYR A 196 -2.75 1.06 -8.84
CA TYR A 196 -2.13 2.38 -8.69
C TYR A 196 -0.92 2.28 -7.75
N PRO A 197 0.06 3.19 -7.88
CA PRO A 197 1.20 3.28 -6.98
C PRO A 197 0.79 3.25 -5.50
N GLN A 198 1.61 2.60 -4.69
CA GLN A 198 1.40 2.42 -3.26
C GLN A 198 1.50 3.75 -2.51
N ASN A 199 2.36 4.67 -2.96
CA ASN A 199 2.47 6.03 -2.44
C ASN A 199 1.24 6.91 -2.76
N MET A 200 0.33 6.47 -3.63
CA MET A 200 -0.99 7.10 -3.87
C MET A 200 -2.11 6.51 -3.00
N GLN A 201 -1.83 5.41 -2.28
CA GLN A 201 -2.77 4.77 -1.38
C GLN A 201 -2.78 5.49 -0.03
N CYS A 202 -3.87 5.35 0.73
CA CYS A 202 -3.95 5.79 2.13
C CYS A 202 -3.55 7.25 2.38
N ASN A 203 -3.69 8.11 1.35
CA ASN A 203 -3.27 9.50 1.39
C ASN A 203 -1.83 9.63 1.93
N TYR A 204 -0.96 8.71 1.50
CA TYR A 204 0.36 8.48 2.07
C TYR A 204 1.21 9.75 2.09
N LEU A 205 1.23 10.52 1.01
CA LEU A 205 2.01 11.76 0.93
C LEU A 205 1.72 12.73 2.08
N LYS A 206 0.46 12.84 2.53
CA LYS A 206 0.08 13.70 3.67
C LYS A 206 0.37 13.08 5.03
N ASN A 207 0.51 11.75 5.10
CA ASN A 207 0.62 10.99 6.35
C ASN A 207 1.92 10.18 6.42
N LYS A 208 2.90 10.46 5.56
CA LYS A 208 4.11 9.64 5.35
C LYS A 208 4.80 9.28 6.66
N ASN A 209 5.03 10.29 7.51
CA ASN A 209 5.73 10.14 8.79
C ASN A 209 4.87 9.52 9.91
N LYS A 210 3.61 9.16 9.62
CA LYS A 210 2.66 8.60 10.58
C LYS A 210 2.51 7.08 10.44
N PHE A 211 3.14 6.49 9.43
CA PHE A 211 3.08 5.05 9.15
C PHE A 211 4.33 4.32 9.63
N ILE A 212 4.12 3.09 10.08
CA ILE A 212 5.18 2.08 10.16
C ILE A 212 5.14 1.28 8.88
N VAL A 213 6.14 1.49 8.03
CA VAL A 213 6.20 0.84 6.72
C VAL A 213 6.92 -0.49 6.84
N LEU A 214 6.24 -1.58 6.50
CA LEU A 214 6.84 -2.91 6.42
C LEU A 214 6.99 -3.33 4.96
N LYS A 215 8.19 -3.74 4.55
CA LYS A 215 8.45 -4.25 3.20
C LYS A 215 8.17 -5.75 3.15
N PHE A 216 7.17 -6.15 2.38
CA PHE A 216 6.86 -7.55 2.09
C PHE A 216 7.61 -8.01 0.84
N ASP A 217 8.57 -8.91 1.03
CA ASP A 217 9.28 -9.58 -0.06
C ASP A 217 8.98 -11.09 -0.01
N PRO A 218 8.26 -11.66 -1.00
CA PRO A 218 8.02 -13.09 -1.08
C PRO A 218 9.28 -13.96 -1.09
N LYS A 219 10.45 -13.41 -1.45
CA LYS A 219 11.73 -14.11 -1.49
C LYS A 219 12.47 -14.08 -0.15
N ASN A 220 12.20 -13.08 0.70
CA ASN A 220 12.77 -12.95 2.02
C ASN A 220 11.72 -12.43 3.01
N LEU A 221 11.02 -13.37 3.65
CA LEU A 221 9.89 -13.06 4.54
C LEU A 221 10.29 -12.98 6.01
N GLU A 222 11.47 -13.44 6.40
CA GLU A 222 11.88 -13.51 7.80
C GLU A 222 11.98 -12.12 8.44
N SER A 223 12.60 -11.16 7.76
CA SER A 223 12.68 -9.78 8.25
C SER A 223 11.30 -9.16 8.41
N PHE A 224 10.39 -9.43 7.47
CA PHE A 224 9.02 -8.95 7.50
C PHE A 224 8.25 -9.55 8.70
N TYR A 225 8.35 -10.86 8.92
CA TYR A 225 7.67 -11.54 10.02
C TYR A 225 8.19 -11.08 11.38
N ARG A 226 9.51 -10.99 11.54
CA ARG A 226 10.11 -10.50 12.78
C ARG A 226 9.68 -9.05 13.08
N SER A 227 9.69 -8.18 12.08
CA SER A 227 9.25 -6.79 12.26
C SER A 227 7.77 -6.70 12.66
N LEU A 228 6.92 -7.56 12.09
CA LEU A 228 5.51 -7.61 12.47
C LEU A 228 5.34 -8.14 13.90
N GLU A 229 6.07 -9.20 14.29
CA GLU A 229 6.08 -9.76 15.64
C GLU A 229 6.47 -8.69 16.66
N GLU A 230 7.56 -7.97 16.42
CA GLU A 230 8.04 -6.88 17.27
C GLU A 230 6.96 -5.81 17.50
N ILE A 231 6.25 -5.39 16.44
CA ILE A 231 5.16 -4.42 16.56
C ILE A 231 4.03 -4.95 17.44
N LEU A 232 3.65 -6.23 17.28
CA LEU A 232 2.59 -6.85 18.10
C LEU A 232 3.00 -6.92 19.58
N ILE A 233 4.25 -7.29 19.87
CA ILE A 233 4.80 -7.33 21.23
C ILE A 233 4.82 -5.93 21.85
N GLN A 234 5.31 -4.92 21.11
CA GLN A 234 5.34 -3.52 21.57
C GLN A 234 3.93 -2.98 21.89
N GLN A 235 2.92 -3.46 21.17
CA GLN A 235 1.51 -3.12 21.41
C GLN A 235 0.82 -4.02 22.45
N LYS A 236 1.61 -4.77 23.23
CA LYS A 236 1.15 -5.61 24.35
C LYS A 236 0.11 -6.65 23.93
N VAL A 237 0.24 -7.17 22.70
CA VAL A 237 -0.52 -8.35 22.29
C VAL A 237 -0.01 -9.55 23.11
N PRO A 238 -0.90 -10.34 23.76
CA PRO A 238 -0.52 -11.53 24.52
C PRO A 238 0.37 -12.48 23.73
N ARG A 239 1.37 -13.07 24.39
CA ARG A 239 2.39 -13.90 23.73
C ARG A 239 1.78 -15.07 22.97
N GLU A 240 0.76 -15.74 23.53
CA GLU A 240 0.10 -16.86 22.85
C GLU A 240 -0.54 -16.44 21.51
N LYS A 241 -1.05 -15.20 21.42
CA LYS A 241 -1.64 -14.66 20.19
C LYS A 241 -0.58 -14.31 19.17
N VAL A 242 0.54 -13.74 19.63
CA VAL A 242 1.68 -13.41 18.77
C VAL A 242 2.24 -14.69 18.13
N GLU A 243 2.45 -15.74 18.93
CA GLU A 243 2.94 -17.04 18.46
C GLU A 243 1.95 -17.72 17.51
N PHE A 244 0.65 -17.65 17.80
CA PHE A 244 -0.38 -18.11 16.86
C PHE A 244 -0.31 -17.36 15.52
N ILE A 245 -0.22 -16.03 15.56
CA ILE A 245 -0.11 -15.21 14.34
C ILE A 245 1.14 -15.56 13.55
N ASP A 246 2.30 -15.65 14.20
CA ASP A 246 3.58 -15.98 13.55
C ASP A 246 3.52 -17.35 12.87
N LYS A 247 3.02 -18.38 13.58
CA LYS A 247 2.80 -19.71 13.00
C LYS A 247 1.88 -19.64 11.78
N GLU A 248 0.73 -18.98 11.90
CA GLU A 248 -0.26 -18.91 10.82
C GLU A 248 0.26 -18.20 9.55
N ILE A 249 0.98 -17.09 9.70
CA ILE A 249 1.49 -16.33 8.54
C ILE A 249 2.65 -17.04 7.84
N ARG A 250 3.40 -17.89 8.55
CA ARG A 250 4.48 -18.72 8.00
C ARG A 250 3.93 -19.96 7.30
N THR A 251 2.93 -20.61 7.89
CA THR A 251 2.35 -21.86 7.36
C THR A 251 1.38 -21.62 6.21
N TYR A 252 0.47 -20.65 6.35
CA TYR A 252 -0.66 -20.53 5.43
C TYR A 252 -0.55 -19.31 4.51
N ARG A 253 -1.15 -19.46 3.33
CA ARG A 253 -1.28 -18.40 2.33
C ARG A 253 -2.76 -18.14 2.06
N ILE A 254 -3.15 -16.87 2.00
CA ILE A 254 -4.52 -16.49 1.63
C ILE A 254 -4.86 -17.08 0.25
N LYS A 255 -6.10 -17.55 0.05
CA LYS A 255 -6.59 -18.23 -1.18
C LYS A 255 -6.18 -17.54 -2.49
N HIS A 256 -6.24 -16.21 -2.50
CA HIS A 256 -5.91 -15.39 -3.68
C HIS A 256 -4.43 -15.00 -3.81
N SER A 257 -3.55 -15.58 -3.00
CA SER A 257 -2.09 -15.48 -3.20
C SER A 257 -1.72 -16.08 -4.56
N THR A 258 -0.77 -15.46 -5.24
CA THR A 258 -0.26 -15.91 -6.55
C THR A 258 1.16 -16.45 -6.46
N THR A 259 1.85 -16.27 -5.34
CA THR A 259 3.22 -16.72 -5.11
C THR A 259 3.32 -18.24 -5.25
N GLY A 260 4.34 -18.73 -5.96
CA GLY A 260 4.63 -20.16 -6.14
C GLY A 260 3.67 -20.92 -7.07
N LYS A 261 2.63 -20.29 -7.63
CA LYS A 261 1.68 -20.96 -8.52
C LYS A 261 2.24 -21.11 -9.93
N SER A 262 2.03 -22.26 -10.56
CA SER A 262 2.50 -22.58 -11.93
C SER A 262 2.12 -21.52 -12.95
N LYS A 263 0.85 -21.07 -12.95
CA LYS A 263 0.37 -19.99 -13.84
C LYS A 263 1.12 -18.67 -13.66
N THR A 264 1.53 -18.35 -12.43
CA THR A 264 2.32 -17.15 -12.16
C THR A 264 3.72 -17.29 -12.74
N MET A 265 4.35 -18.46 -12.57
CA MET A 265 5.68 -18.75 -13.14
C MET A 265 5.66 -18.70 -14.67
N GLU A 266 4.62 -19.25 -15.30
CA GLU A 266 4.41 -19.17 -16.74
C GLU A 266 4.27 -17.71 -17.22
N PHE A 267 3.45 -16.91 -16.52
CA PHE A 267 3.29 -15.49 -16.83
C PHE A 267 4.60 -14.72 -16.70
N ILE A 268 5.35 -14.93 -15.61
CA ILE A 268 6.65 -14.29 -15.34
C ILE A 268 7.63 -14.51 -16.49
N LYS A 269 7.73 -15.75 -17.01
CA LYS A 269 8.62 -16.08 -18.14
C LYS A 269 8.31 -15.29 -19.41
N LYS A 270 7.03 -14.97 -19.66
CA LYS A 270 6.58 -14.16 -20.79
C LYS A 270 6.77 -12.67 -20.51
N PHE A 271 6.38 -12.24 -19.31
CA PHE A 271 6.37 -10.85 -18.87
C PHE A 271 7.76 -10.20 -18.89
N TYR A 272 8.79 -10.87 -18.36
CA TYR A 272 10.13 -10.27 -18.28
C TYR A 272 10.87 -10.16 -19.62
N LYS A 273 10.33 -10.74 -20.70
CA LYS A 273 10.86 -10.55 -22.07
C LYS A 273 10.46 -9.20 -22.66
N GLU A 274 9.43 -8.55 -22.12
CA GLU A 274 8.83 -7.34 -22.68
C GLU A 274 9.43 -6.08 -22.03
N LYS A 275 10.64 -5.71 -22.45
CA LYS A 275 11.39 -4.59 -21.86
C LYS A 275 10.62 -3.26 -21.86
N ASP A 276 9.87 -2.97 -22.91
CA ASP A 276 9.09 -1.73 -23.03
C ASP A 276 7.93 -1.67 -22.03
N VAL A 277 7.30 -2.81 -21.74
CA VAL A 277 6.28 -2.91 -20.70
C VAL A 277 6.90 -2.64 -19.33
N ILE A 278 8.07 -3.23 -19.05
CA ILE A 278 8.76 -3.03 -17.78
C ILE A 278 9.16 -1.56 -17.62
N ARG A 279 9.64 -0.91 -18.69
CA ARG A 279 9.97 0.53 -18.67
C ARG A 279 8.78 1.40 -18.28
N LYS A 280 7.62 1.17 -18.90
CA LYS A 280 6.37 1.89 -18.53
C LYS A 280 5.94 1.62 -17.10
N LEU A 281 6.13 0.40 -16.60
CA LEU A 281 5.84 0.09 -15.20
C LEU A 281 6.82 0.78 -14.24
N ILE A 282 8.09 0.94 -14.62
CA ILE A 282 9.05 1.75 -13.88
C ILE A 282 8.57 3.20 -13.84
N GLU A 283 8.12 3.78 -14.95
CA GLU A 283 7.56 5.14 -15.00
C GLU A 283 6.32 5.29 -14.10
N ILE A 284 5.36 4.37 -14.20
CA ILE A 284 4.14 4.35 -13.38
C ILE A 284 4.49 4.29 -11.89
N TYR A 285 5.39 3.39 -11.51
CA TYR A 285 5.71 3.11 -10.10
C TYR A 285 6.97 3.78 -9.60
N TYR A 286 7.53 4.73 -10.34
CA TYR A 286 8.81 5.36 -10.01
C TYR A 286 8.81 5.95 -8.59
N GLY A 287 7.69 6.60 -8.23
CA GLY A 287 7.48 7.12 -6.88
C GLY A 287 7.54 6.04 -5.79
N ASP A 288 7.02 4.83 -6.03
CA ASP A 288 7.12 3.73 -5.06
C ASP A 288 8.55 3.23 -4.92
N PHE A 289 9.31 3.14 -6.02
CA PHE A 289 10.70 2.69 -5.97
C PHE A 289 11.57 3.62 -5.12
N LYS A 290 11.44 4.93 -5.32
CA LYS A 290 12.20 5.93 -4.58
C LYS A 290 11.73 6.05 -3.13
N GLU A 291 10.42 6.12 -2.93
CA GLU A 291 9.84 6.35 -1.61
C GLU A 291 10.06 5.19 -0.64
N PHE A 292 9.93 3.96 -1.13
CA PHE A 292 10.07 2.76 -0.31
C PHE A 292 11.40 2.04 -0.52
N ASP A 293 12.36 2.69 -1.18
CA ASP A 293 13.71 2.17 -1.40
C ASP A 293 13.68 0.72 -1.92
N PHE A 294 13.03 0.55 -3.08
CA PHE A 294 13.04 -0.69 -3.83
C PHE A 294 14.01 -0.55 -5.00
N GLN A 295 14.74 -1.62 -5.28
CA GLN A 295 15.63 -1.66 -6.44
C GLN A 295 14.83 -1.54 -7.74
N ILE A 296 15.21 -0.56 -8.57
CA ILE A 296 14.69 -0.40 -9.92
C ILE A 296 15.32 -1.49 -10.81
N PRO A 297 14.52 -2.26 -11.58
CA PRO A 297 15.05 -3.25 -12.50
C PRO A 297 15.98 -2.61 -13.55
N ASN A 298 17.16 -3.22 -13.76
CA ASN A 298 18.04 -2.86 -14.86
C ASN A 298 17.54 -3.56 -16.14
N ILE A 299 17.08 -2.80 -17.14
CA ILE A 299 16.38 -3.30 -18.34
C ILE A 299 17.01 -2.85 -19.66
#